data_AF-A0A7W6Q4B6-F1
#
_entry.id   AF-A0A7W6Q4B6-F1
#
_cell.length_a   1.000
_cell.length_b   1.000
_cell.length_c   1.000
_cell.angle_alpha   90.00
_cell.angle_beta   90.00
_cell.angle_gamma   90.00
#
_symmetry.space_group_name_H-M   'P 1'
#
loop_
_entity.id
_entity.type
_entity.pdbx_description
1 polymer ?
#
loop_
_entity_poly.entity_id
_entity_poly.type
_entity_poly.pdbx_seq_one_letter_code
_entity_poly.pdbx_strand_id
1 'polypeptide(L)'
;MFAKAHQLDVTASDLKVIEAALHTQTKILDVQAAAGGAAARSQLNEVKRVLAHVSQQKPVKSLASNCNSWFNLRCLFSGKARV
;
A
#
# COMPACT_ATOMS: atom_id res chain seq x y z
N MET A 1 20.62 15.31 6.39
CA MET A 1 20.82 14.36 7.51
C MET A 1 19.99 13.12 7.18
N PHE A 2 20.61 12.01 6.80
CA PHE A 2 19.89 10.79 6.51
C PHE A 2 19.42 10.19 7.84
N ALA A 3 18.12 10.27 8.10
CA ALA A 3 17.51 9.63 9.26
C ALA A 3 17.86 8.14 9.22
N LYS A 4 18.60 7.70 10.24
CA LYS A 4 18.99 6.30 10.41
C LYS A 4 17.69 5.52 10.55
N ALA A 5 17.31 4.79 9.51
CA ALA A 5 16.13 3.93 9.54
C ALA A 5 16.44 2.81 10.53
N HIS A 6 16.01 3.00 11.78
CA HIS A 6 16.06 1.95 12.78
C HIS A 6 15.10 0.86 12.30
N GLN A 7 15.66 -0.27 11.90
CA GLN A 7 14.90 -1.46 11.53
C GLN A 7 14.26 -1.98 12.82
N LEU A 8 13.03 -1.54 13.09
CA LEU A 8 12.22 -2.09 14.14
C LEU A 8 11.95 -3.56 13.78
N ASP A 9 12.38 -4.46 14.65
CA ASP A 9 12.10 -5.90 14.53
C ASP A 9 10.65 -6.12 14.96
N VAL A 10 9.73 -5.74 14.08
CA VAL A 10 8.28 -5.82 14.33
C VAL A 10 7.83 -7.23 13.96
N THR A 11 7.31 -7.98 14.94
CA THR A 11 6.81 -9.32 14.67
C THR A 11 5.56 -9.29 13.80
N ALA A 12 5.22 -10.39 13.12
CA ALA A 12 3.99 -10.48 12.33
C ALA A 12 2.72 -10.27 13.17
N SER A 13 2.75 -10.58 14.47
CA SER A 13 1.70 -10.25 15.44
C SER A 13 1.57 -8.75 15.66
N ASP A 14 2.68 -8.04 15.83
CA ASP A 14 2.68 -6.60 16.05
C ASP A 14 2.16 -5.86 14.81
N LEU A 15 2.55 -6.30 13.60
CA LEU A 15 2.03 -5.75 12.35
C LEU A 15 0.50 -5.89 12.23
N LYS A 16 -0.10 -6.98 12.74
CA LYS A 16 -1.56 -7.14 12.76
C LYS A 16 -2.23 -6.16 13.71
N VAL A 17 -1.65 -5.91 14.89
CA VAL A 17 -2.19 -4.94 15.85
C VAL A 17 -2.11 -3.52 15.27
N ILE A 18 -0.97 -3.18 14.66
CA ILE A 18 -0.77 -1.88 13.99
C ILE A 18 -1.78 -1.68 12.87
N GLU A 19 -1.99 -2.69 12.02
CA GLU A 19 -2.98 -2.64 10.94
C GLU A 19 -4.41 -2.46 11.47
N ALA A 20 -4.80 -3.21 12.52
CA ALA A 20 -6.12 -3.08 13.13
C ALA A 20 -6.36 -1.66 13.70
N ALA A 21 -5.34 -1.08 14.34
CA ALA A 21 -5.38 0.29 14.83
C ALA A 21 -5.50 1.31 13.69
N LEU A 22 -4.72 1.17 12.63
CA LEU A 22 -4.76 2.06 11.45
C LEU A 22 -6.10 1.94 10.69
N HIS A 23 -6.69 0.75 10.60
CA HIS A 23 -8.03 0.56 10.05
C HIS A 23 -9.09 1.32 10.87
N THR A 24 -8.96 1.30 12.20
CA THR A 24 -9.87 2.04 13.10
C THR A 24 -9.71 3.54 12.92
N GLN A 25 -8.48 4.05 12.85
CA GLN A 25 -8.20 5.46 12.58
C GLN A 25 -8.76 5.89 11.22
N THR A 26 -8.64 5.04 10.20
CA THR A 26 -9.22 5.30 8.88
C THR A 26 -10.72 5.52 8.97
N LYS A 27 -11.47 4.69 9.70
CA LYS A 27 -12.93 4.84 9.86
C LYS A 27 -13.32 6.15 10.53
N ILE A 28 -12.61 6.54 11.59
CA ILE A 28 -12.88 7.80 12.31
C ILE A 28 -12.61 8.99 11.37
N LEU A 29 -11.47 8.99 10.69
CA LEU A 29 -11.10 10.05 9.77
C LEU A 29 -12.02 10.10 8.55
N ASP A 30 -12.57 8.97 8.11
CA ASP A 30 -13.52 8.91 6.99
C ASP A 30 -14.83 9.61 7.35
N VAL A 31 -15.33 9.38 8.57
CA VAL A 31 -16.50 10.11 9.11
C VAL A 31 -16.21 11.62 9.20
N GLN A 32 -15.03 12.01 9.68
CA GLN A 32 -14.65 13.43 9.78
C GLN A 32 -14.44 14.09 8.41
N ALA A 33 -13.87 13.36 7.45
CA ALA A 33 -13.66 13.84 6.09
C ALA A 33 -15.00 13.94 5.33
N ALA A 34 -15.93 13.01 5.58
CA ALA A 34 -17.30 13.08 5.06
C ALA A 34 -18.07 14.28 5.60
N ALA A 35 -17.80 14.69 6.84
CA ALA A 35 -18.31 15.94 7.44
C ALA A 35 -17.65 17.21 6.87
N GLY A 36 -16.78 17.11 5.87
CA GLY A 36 -16.13 18.26 5.22
C GLY A 36 -14.79 18.68 5.84
N GLY A 37 -14.24 17.91 6.78
CA GLY A 37 -12.94 18.19 7.39
C GLY A 37 -11.78 18.01 6.41
N ALA A 38 -11.27 19.11 5.83
CA ALA A 38 -10.12 19.08 4.91
C ALA A 38 -8.85 18.48 5.56
N ALA A 39 -8.60 18.82 6.83
CA ALA A 39 -7.49 18.26 7.61
C ALA A 39 -7.64 16.75 7.83
N ALA A 40 -8.85 16.29 8.16
CA ALA A 40 -9.14 14.86 8.33
C ALA A 40 -8.94 14.08 7.03
N ARG A 41 -9.28 14.67 5.88
CA ARG A 41 -9.06 14.07 4.56
C ARG A 41 -7.58 13.93 4.22
N SER A 42 -6.75 14.90 4.60
CA SER A 42 -5.29 14.81 4.44
C SER A 42 -4.70 13.70 5.30
N GLN A 43 -5.07 13.65 6.58
CA GLN A 43 -4.60 12.61 7.51
C GLN A 43 -5.06 11.21 7.07
N LEU A 44 -6.28 11.09 6.53
CA LEU A 44 -6.79 9.84 5.98
C LEU A 44 -5.95 9.33 4.81
N ASN A 45 -5.45 10.23 3.95
CA ASN A 45 -4.56 9.85 2.86
C ASN A 45 -3.19 9.36 3.37
N GLU A 46 -2.66 9.97 4.43
CA GLU A 46 -1.43 9.50 5.08
C GLU A 46 -1.61 8.11 5.70
N VAL A 47 -2.69 7.92 6.46
CA VAL A 47 -2.99 6.61 7.08
C VAL A 47 -3.16 5.52 6.02
N LYS A 48 -3.83 5.82 4.89
CA LYS A 48 -3.96 4.88 3.76
C LYS A 48 -2.61 4.52 3.14
N ARG A 49 -1.69 5.48 3.02
CA ARG A 49 -0.32 5.22 2.51
C ARG A 49 0.45 4.31 3.48
N VAL A 50 0.38 4.58 4.78
CA VAL A 50 1.04 3.74 5.79
C VAL A 50 0.47 2.32 5.79
N LEU A 51 -0.85 2.16 5.68
CA LEU A 51 -1.48 0.84 5.55
C LEU A 51 -0.97 0.07 4.32
N ALA A 52 -0.81 0.74 3.18
CA ALA A 52 -0.24 0.11 1.99
C ALA A 52 1.19 -0.40 2.25
N HIS A 53 2.04 0.38 2.94
CA HIS A 53 3.38 -0.06 3.31
C HIS A 53 3.38 -1.23 4.30
N VAL A 54 2.53 -1.18 5.33
CA VAL A 54 2.38 -2.29 6.31
C VAL A 54 1.92 -3.57 5.63
N SER A 55 1.02 -3.46 4.64
CA SER A 55 0.53 -4.62 3.88
C SER A 55 1.63 -5.27 3.01
N GLN A 56 2.58 -4.48 2.50
CA GLN A 56 3.71 -4.97 1.71
C GLN A 56 4.79 -5.64 2.56
N GLN A 57 4.90 -5.27 3.85
CA GLN A 57 5.84 -5.89 4.79
C GLN A 57 5.38 -7.26 5.30
N LYS A 58 4.09 -7.58 5.15
CA LYS A 58 3.64 -8.95 5.39
C LYS A 58 4.23 -9.86 4.32
N PRO A 59 4.80 -11.02 4.68
CA PRO A 59 5.25 -11.99 3.70
C PRO A 59 4.04 -12.39 2.86
N VAL A 60 3.98 -11.87 1.63
CA VAL A 60 3.09 -12.38 0.59
C VAL A 60 3.50 -13.85 0.48
N LYS A 61 2.60 -14.76 0.85
CA LYS A 61 2.75 -16.16 0.44
C LYS A 61 2.94 -16.09 -1.06
N SER A 62 4.16 -16.34 -1.52
CA SER A 62 4.48 -16.48 -2.93
C SER A 62 3.56 -17.57 -3.46
N LEU A 63 2.42 -17.16 -4.02
CA LEU A 63 1.68 -18.00 -4.93
C LEU A 63 2.58 -18.04 -6.15
N ALA A 64 3.36 -19.11 -6.19
CA ALA A 64 4.11 -19.54 -7.34
C ALA A 64 3.31 -19.26 -8.62
N SER A 65 3.97 -18.56 -9.54
CA SER A 65 3.81 -18.71 -10.99
C SER A 65 2.43 -19.18 -11.45
N ASN A 66 1.54 -18.23 -11.73
CA ASN A 66 0.69 -18.40 -12.90
C ASN A 66 0.54 -17.08 -13.63
N CYS A 67 1.32 -16.94 -14.70
CA CYS A 67 1.11 -15.93 -15.74
C CYS A 67 -0.30 -16.10 -16.32
N ASN A 68 -1.28 -15.41 -15.74
CA ASN A 68 -2.59 -15.27 -16.35
C ASN A 68 -2.71 -13.89 -16.99
N SER A 69 -2.28 -13.86 -18.25
CA SER A 69 -3.03 -13.31 -19.38
C SER A 69 -3.87 -12.06 -19.10
N TRP A 70 -3.28 -10.88 -19.37
CA TRP A 70 -3.91 -9.72 -20.01
C TRP A 70 -2.97 -8.52 -20.14
N PHE A 71 -1.89 -8.45 -19.37
CA PHE A 71 -0.89 -7.37 -19.50
C PHE A 71 0.17 -7.58 -20.59
N ASN A 72 0.15 -8.69 -21.34
CA ASN A 72 1.20 -9.02 -22.33
C ASN A 72 0.89 -8.68 -23.80
N LEU A 73 -0.24 -8.03 -24.14
CA LEU A 73 -0.47 -7.57 -25.51
C LEU A 73 0.11 -6.18 -25.84
N ARG A 74 0.63 -5.43 -24.87
CA ARG A 74 1.19 -4.08 -25.11
C ARG A 74 2.68 -4.08 -25.47
N CYS A 75 3.40 -5.19 -25.28
CA CYS A 75 4.85 -5.27 -25.51
C CYS A 75 5.27 -5.83 -26.88
N LEU A 76 4.32 -6.22 -27.75
CA LEU A 76 4.63 -6.83 -29.06
C LEU A 76 4.49 -5.90 -30.28
N PHE A 77 4.15 -4.62 -30.10
CA PHE A 77 3.90 -3.67 -31.20
C PHE A 77 4.77 -2.40 -31.13
N SER A 78 6.04 -2.55 -30.75
CA SER A 78 7.04 -1.48 -30.88
C SER A 78 8.38 -2.08 -31.29
N GLY A 79 8.50 -2.43 -32.57
CA GLY A 79 9.77 -2.96 -33.08
C GLY A 79 9.77 -3.43 -34.53
N LYS A 80 9.48 -2.54 -35.51
CA LYS A 80 10.17 -2.42 -36.81
C LYS A 80 9.38 -1.53 -37.79
N ALA A 81 9.77 -0.27 -37.88
CA ALA A 81 9.63 0.52 -39.09
C ALA A 81 10.98 0.50 -39.81
N ARG A 82 11.11 -0.34 -40.84
CA ARG A 82 12.11 -0.21 -41.93
C ARG A 82 11.81 -1.22 -43.03
N VAL A 83 11.04 -0.78 -44.03
CA VAL A 83 11.28 -1.02 -45.46
C VAL A 83 10.93 0.28 -46.16
#